data_AF-A0A4V1Q2T4-F1
#
_entry.id   AF-A0A4V1Q2T4-F1
#
_cell.length_a   1.000
_cell.length_b   1.000
_cell.length_c   1.000
_cell.angle_alpha   90.00
_cell.angle_beta   90.00
_cell.angle_gamma   90.00
#
_symmetry.space_group_name_H-M   'P 1'
#
loop_
_entity.id
_entity.type
_entity.pdbx_description
1 polymer ?
#
loop_
_entity_poly.entity_id
_entity_poly.type
_entity_poly.pdbx_seq_one_letter_code
_entity_poly.pdbx_strand_id
1 'polypeptide(L)'
;MSTTTSQPSVKTSSVELEQLQAKVQSLVAPNFCTGTLPLETSAGKLFYCKGSASDSGFLSFTDGVLQDGDIQTLVEACQQATFGRGSQDVLDESYRKAWKLDVTQFSAQFDLARSGIMETVHDQLLHYEKNTLKLEPQLYKLNIYGPGSFFKPHVDTPRSEKLFASLVVVLPTTHTGGNLLLGKDGSLFNFDSSKLVFHPETKAPQIAFAAFYSDIEHEVLPVEAGYRITLTYNLHLADSDLPIPKALSDTLTSLKSALLDLISNPQILPNGGALGFGLLYQYPINPKFQKDLVKFAGALKGNDALVKTACSSIGLEVAVMVRYDLEDEENDEKYGQGRDRISDKCYGVPQML
;
A
#
# COMPACT_ATOMS: atom_id res chain seq x y z
N MET A 1 15.92 35.76 -52.77
CA MET A 1 16.43 34.69 -51.88
C MET A 1 15.75 34.86 -50.53
N SER A 2 14.73 34.05 -50.25
CA SER A 2 14.21 33.82 -48.90
C SER A 2 13.66 32.40 -48.91
N THR A 3 14.49 31.45 -48.52
CA THR A 3 14.11 30.06 -48.27
C THR A 3 13.44 30.01 -46.91
N THR A 4 12.12 29.92 -46.90
CA THR A 4 11.31 29.58 -45.73
C THR A 4 11.55 28.12 -45.40
N THR A 5 12.36 27.85 -44.38
CA THR A 5 12.50 26.52 -43.79
C THR A 5 11.25 26.25 -42.95
N SER A 6 10.30 25.50 -43.51
CA SER A 6 9.20 24.93 -42.74
C SER A 6 9.77 23.93 -41.74
N GLN A 7 9.61 24.19 -40.44
CA GLN A 7 9.80 23.17 -39.41
C GLN A 7 8.86 21.99 -39.74
N PRO A 8 9.35 20.74 -39.75
CA PRO A 8 8.47 19.59 -39.89
C PRO A 8 7.61 19.52 -38.64
N SER A 9 6.29 19.60 -38.82
CA SER A 9 5.35 19.21 -37.78
C SER A 9 5.61 17.74 -37.43
N VAL A 10 6.06 17.48 -36.20
CA VAL A 10 6.20 16.12 -35.65
C VAL A 10 4.80 15.53 -35.54
N LYS A 11 4.37 14.84 -36.60
CA LYS A 11 3.15 14.02 -36.63
C LYS A 11 3.56 12.59 -36.93
N THR A 12 4.21 11.92 -35.98
CA THR A 12 4.43 10.47 -36.03
C THR A 12 4.86 9.96 -34.65
N SER A 13 3.93 9.33 -33.92
CA SER A 13 4.19 8.28 -32.89
C SER A 13 2.96 7.81 -32.09
N SER A 14 1.72 8.20 -32.41
CA SER A 14 0.61 8.07 -31.45
C SER A 14 0.18 6.63 -31.13
N VAL A 15 0.10 5.72 -32.10
CA VAL A 15 -0.52 4.39 -31.85
C VAL A 15 0.33 3.47 -30.99
N GLU A 16 1.65 3.45 -31.17
CA GLU A 16 2.54 2.53 -30.46
C GLU A 16 2.81 3.01 -29.03
N LEU A 17 2.85 4.33 -28.81
CA LEU A 17 2.89 4.93 -27.48
C LEU A 17 1.56 4.72 -26.75
N GLU A 18 0.42 4.91 -27.41
CA GLU A 18 -0.90 4.60 -26.86
C GLU A 18 -1.02 3.09 -26.53
N GLN A 19 -0.49 2.21 -27.38
CA GLN A 19 -0.46 0.76 -27.11
C GLN A 19 0.45 0.42 -25.94
N LEU A 20 1.62 1.04 -25.81
CA LEU A 20 2.49 0.83 -24.66
C LEU A 20 1.85 1.39 -23.38
N GLN A 21 1.22 2.56 -23.44
CA GLN A 21 0.49 3.14 -22.33
C GLN A 21 -0.66 2.23 -21.90
N ALA A 22 -1.49 1.79 -22.84
CA ALA A 22 -2.58 0.85 -22.58
C ALA A 22 -2.04 -0.48 -22.05
N LYS A 23 -0.90 -0.97 -22.56
CA LYS A 23 -0.23 -2.15 -22.04
C LYS A 23 0.18 -1.94 -20.58
N VAL A 24 0.92 -0.88 -20.26
CA VAL A 24 1.35 -0.52 -18.89
C VAL A 24 0.14 -0.35 -17.96
N GLN A 25 -0.94 0.27 -18.42
CA GLN A 25 -2.18 0.42 -17.65
C GLN A 25 -2.95 -0.89 -17.49
N SER A 26 -2.86 -1.80 -18.46
CA SER A 26 -3.48 -3.14 -18.40
C SER A 26 -2.67 -4.15 -17.59
N LEU A 27 -1.38 -3.91 -17.35
CA LEU A 27 -0.64 -4.63 -16.33
C LEU A 27 -1.28 -4.27 -15.00
N VAL A 28 -1.79 -5.26 -14.26
CA VAL A 28 -2.29 -5.02 -12.91
C VAL A 28 -1.31 -5.68 -11.97
N ALA A 29 -0.33 -4.91 -11.51
CA ALA A 29 0.41 -5.29 -10.32
C ALA A 29 -0.56 -5.19 -9.12
N PRO A 30 -0.83 -6.27 -8.37
CA PRO A 30 -1.71 -6.20 -7.21
C PRO A 30 -1.26 -5.07 -6.26
N ASN A 31 -2.21 -4.22 -5.91
CA ASN A 31 -2.04 -3.14 -4.94
C ASN A 31 -2.53 -3.55 -3.54
N PHE A 32 -3.10 -4.76 -3.44
CA PHE A 32 -3.39 -5.47 -2.22
C PHE A 32 -3.27 -6.98 -2.44
N CYS A 33 -3.12 -7.74 -1.35
CA CYS A 33 -3.26 -9.19 -1.35
C CYS A 33 -3.93 -9.64 -0.06
N THR A 34 -4.64 -10.76 -0.12
CA THR A 34 -5.32 -11.34 1.04
C THR A 34 -5.11 -12.84 1.09
N GLY A 35 -5.29 -13.43 2.26
CA GLY A 35 -5.24 -14.88 2.40
C GLY A 35 -5.70 -15.35 3.77
N THR A 36 -5.70 -16.67 3.92
CA THR A 36 -5.92 -17.34 5.19
C THR A 36 -4.83 -18.37 5.44
N LEU A 37 -4.57 -18.65 6.71
CA LEU A 37 -3.68 -19.71 7.13
C LEU A 37 -4.21 -20.35 8.42
N PRO A 38 -4.03 -21.67 8.62
CA PRO A 38 -4.34 -22.32 9.89
C PRO A 38 -3.54 -21.68 11.03
N LEU A 39 -4.18 -21.50 12.20
CA LEU A 39 -3.46 -21.08 13.40
C LEU A 39 -2.99 -22.32 14.18
N GLU A 40 -1.67 -22.50 14.29
CA GLU A 40 -1.10 -23.58 15.10
C GLU A 40 -1.47 -23.42 16.58
N THR A 41 -1.76 -24.53 17.25
CA THR A 41 -2.13 -24.55 18.69
C THR A 41 -1.08 -23.89 19.60
N SER A 42 0.20 -23.95 19.22
CA SER A 42 1.32 -23.33 19.94
C SER A 42 1.46 -21.82 19.71
N ALA A 43 0.78 -21.27 18.70
CA ALA A 43 0.86 -19.87 18.28
C ALA A 43 -0.40 -19.06 18.64
N GLY A 44 -1.36 -19.68 19.32
CA GLY A 44 -2.70 -19.15 19.54
C GLY A 44 -2.89 -18.19 20.72
N LYS A 45 -1.84 -17.86 21.50
CA LYS A 45 -2.03 -17.01 22.69
C LYS A 45 -1.68 -15.55 22.44
N LEU A 46 -2.47 -14.68 23.07
CA LEU A 46 -2.23 -13.25 23.16
C LEU A 46 -2.19 -12.86 24.64
N PHE A 47 -1.04 -12.35 25.09
CA PHE A 47 -0.83 -11.85 26.44
C PHE A 47 -0.98 -10.32 26.45
N TYR A 48 -1.54 -9.77 27.52
CA TYR A 48 -1.75 -8.33 27.66
C TYR A 48 -1.68 -7.88 29.12
N CYS A 49 -1.27 -6.64 29.33
CA CYS A 49 -1.25 -6.01 30.65
C CYS A 49 -2.66 -5.55 31.05
N LYS A 50 -3.02 -5.69 32.32
CA LYS A 50 -4.27 -5.18 32.90
C LYS A 50 -3.94 -4.07 33.89
N GLY A 51 -4.38 -2.83 33.64
CA GLY A 51 -4.21 -1.74 34.60
C GLY A 51 -2.75 -1.51 35.05
N SER A 52 -2.50 -1.56 36.37
CA SER A 52 -1.17 -1.35 36.95
C SER A 52 -0.16 -2.46 36.59
N ALA A 53 1.13 -2.11 36.54
CA ALA A 53 2.24 -2.84 35.90
C ALA A 53 2.53 -4.31 36.32
N SER A 54 1.69 -4.97 37.12
CA SER A 54 1.90 -6.36 37.58
C SER A 54 0.73 -7.31 37.30
N ASP A 55 -0.43 -6.81 36.86
CA ASP A 55 -1.55 -7.68 36.47
C ASP A 55 -1.55 -7.91 34.96
N SER A 56 -1.87 -9.14 34.56
CA SER A 56 -1.84 -9.57 33.17
C SER A 56 -2.93 -10.59 32.88
N GLY A 57 -3.41 -10.57 31.65
CA GLY A 57 -4.32 -11.58 31.12
C GLY A 57 -3.73 -12.23 29.88
N PHE A 58 -4.38 -13.31 29.46
CA PHE A 58 -4.17 -13.84 28.12
C PHE A 58 -5.49 -14.35 27.54
N LEU A 59 -5.57 -14.34 26.21
CA LEU A 59 -6.58 -15.05 25.44
C LEU A 59 -5.91 -16.18 24.69
N SER A 60 -6.63 -17.28 24.49
CA SER A 60 -6.20 -18.39 23.64
C SER A 60 -7.20 -18.57 22.50
N PHE A 61 -6.75 -18.38 21.28
CA PHE A 61 -7.56 -18.54 20.07
C PHE A 61 -7.63 -19.99 19.58
N THR A 62 -6.97 -20.92 20.28
CA THR A 62 -6.82 -22.33 19.88
C THR A 62 -7.38 -23.32 20.89
N ASP A 63 -7.66 -22.89 22.13
CA ASP A 63 -8.20 -23.75 23.21
C ASP A 63 -9.75 -23.83 23.19
N GLY A 64 -10.35 -23.44 22.07
CA GLY A 64 -11.81 -23.36 21.88
C GLY A 64 -12.23 -22.04 21.26
N VAL A 65 -13.53 -21.91 20.98
CA VAL A 65 -14.11 -20.63 20.52
C VAL A 65 -14.24 -19.71 21.72
N LEU A 66 -13.50 -18.61 21.72
CA LEU A 66 -13.59 -17.57 22.74
C LEU A 66 -15.02 -17.04 22.84
N GLN A 67 -15.50 -16.87 24.07
CA GLN A 67 -16.79 -16.25 24.33
C GLN A 67 -16.62 -14.74 24.51
N ASP A 68 -17.70 -13.98 24.28
CA ASP A 68 -17.68 -12.52 24.41
C ASP A 68 -17.20 -12.06 25.80
N GLY A 69 -17.51 -12.81 26.86
CA GLY A 69 -17.04 -12.54 28.22
C GLY A 69 -15.51 -12.63 28.37
N ASP A 70 -14.86 -13.54 27.66
CA ASP A 70 -13.39 -13.65 27.67
C ASP A 70 -12.78 -12.41 27.00
N ILE A 71 -13.34 -12.00 25.86
CA ILE A 71 -12.86 -10.84 25.08
C ILE A 71 -13.13 -9.54 25.83
N GLN A 72 -14.23 -9.45 26.60
CA GLN A 72 -14.54 -8.28 27.41
C GLN A 72 -13.42 -7.95 28.40
N THR A 73 -12.74 -8.96 28.97
CA THR A 73 -11.60 -8.75 29.86
C THR A 73 -10.40 -8.11 29.17
N LEU A 74 -10.22 -8.36 27.86
CA LEU A 74 -9.24 -7.66 27.04
C LEU A 74 -9.70 -6.24 26.73
N VAL A 75 -10.98 -6.04 26.41
CA VAL A 75 -11.56 -4.71 26.14
C VAL A 75 -11.40 -3.78 27.35
N GLU A 76 -11.61 -4.28 28.56
CA GLU A 76 -11.42 -3.53 29.82
C GLU A 76 -9.97 -3.07 30.04
N ALA A 77 -9.00 -3.81 29.48
CA ALA A 77 -7.58 -3.42 29.51
C ALA A 77 -7.21 -2.41 28.41
N CYS A 78 -8.08 -2.19 27.42
CA CYS A 78 -7.78 -1.34 26.28
C CYS A 78 -8.14 0.13 26.51
N GLN A 79 -7.45 1.00 25.78
CA GLN A 79 -7.85 2.40 25.61
C GLN A 79 -8.73 2.56 24.37
N GLN A 80 -9.58 3.59 24.36
CA GLN A 80 -10.30 3.97 23.14
C GLN A 80 -9.32 4.36 22.02
N ALA A 81 -9.63 3.95 20.80
CA ALA A 81 -8.76 4.18 19.66
C ALA A 81 -8.96 5.59 19.08
N THR A 82 -7.87 6.37 19.06
CA THR A 82 -7.79 7.65 18.36
C THR A 82 -7.51 7.47 16.86
N PHE A 83 -7.68 8.53 16.08
CA PHE A 83 -7.24 8.62 14.69
C PHE A 83 -6.43 9.89 14.45
N GLY A 84 -5.58 9.88 13.42
CA GLY A 84 -4.75 11.03 13.07
C GLY A 84 -5.53 12.09 12.30
N ARG A 85 -5.37 13.34 12.67
CA ARG A 85 -5.83 14.51 11.90
C ARG A 85 -4.68 15.52 11.82
N GLY A 86 -3.92 15.48 10.72
CA GLY A 86 -2.66 16.21 10.62
C GLY A 86 -1.63 15.68 11.61
N SER A 87 -1.13 16.52 12.51
CA SER A 87 -0.15 16.15 13.55
C SER A 87 -0.75 15.81 14.91
N GLN A 88 -2.07 15.68 15.01
CA GLN A 88 -2.79 15.42 16.27
C GLN A 88 -3.52 14.08 16.23
N ASP A 89 -3.55 13.38 17.35
CA ASP A 89 -4.42 12.24 17.58
C ASP A 89 -5.75 12.73 18.19
N VAL A 90 -6.86 12.42 17.53
CA VAL A 90 -8.21 12.86 17.91
C VAL A 90 -9.04 11.66 18.35
N LEU A 91 -9.79 11.82 19.43
CA LEU A 91 -10.83 10.88 19.88
C LEU A 91 -12.20 11.45 19.47
N ASP A 92 -12.84 10.80 18.50
CA ASP A 92 -14.21 11.12 18.06
C ASP A 92 -14.91 9.80 17.69
N GLU A 93 -15.82 9.35 18.57
CA GLU A 93 -16.55 8.10 18.38
C GLU A 93 -17.55 8.13 17.23
N SER A 94 -17.88 9.31 16.69
CA SER A 94 -18.69 9.42 15.46
C SER A 94 -17.89 9.10 14.20
N TYR A 95 -16.56 9.19 14.29
CA TYR A 95 -15.64 8.91 13.19
C TYR A 95 -14.91 7.57 13.36
N ARG A 96 -14.49 7.25 14.59
CA ARG A 96 -13.84 5.98 14.93
C ARG A 96 -14.31 5.51 16.29
N LYS A 97 -15.00 4.38 16.32
CA LYS A 97 -15.38 3.69 17.53
C LYS A 97 -14.68 2.34 17.56
N ALA A 98 -13.63 2.21 18.35
CA ALA A 98 -12.85 0.99 18.52
C ALA A 98 -12.00 1.09 19.79
N TRP A 99 -11.46 -0.04 20.22
CA TRP A 99 -10.43 -0.10 21.26
C TRP A 99 -9.07 -0.45 20.66
N LYS A 100 -7.99 -0.05 21.34
CA LYS A 100 -6.62 -0.40 20.95
C LYS A 100 -5.74 -0.74 22.15
N LEU A 101 -4.70 -1.53 21.88
CA LEU A 101 -3.50 -1.63 22.72
C LEU A 101 -2.28 -1.26 21.88
N ASP A 102 -1.40 -0.46 22.48
CA ASP A 102 -0.10 -0.16 21.90
C ASP A 102 0.86 -1.33 22.16
N VAL A 103 1.89 -1.50 21.33
CA VAL A 103 2.81 -2.66 21.36
C VAL A 103 3.53 -2.91 22.68
N THR A 104 3.56 -1.92 23.59
CA THR A 104 4.16 -2.07 24.93
C THR A 104 3.22 -2.75 25.92
N GLN A 105 1.94 -2.93 25.58
CA GLN A 105 0.89 -3.44 26.47
C GLN A 105 0.44 -4.86 26.13
N PHE A 106 0.99 -5.47 25.07
CA PHE A 106 0.64 -6.82 24.67
C PHE A 106 1.79 -7.56 23.98
N SER A 107 1.68 -8.89 23.93
CA SER A 107 2.55 -9.77 23.17
C SER A 107 1.72 -10.91 22.59
N ALA A 108 1.86 -11.17 21.29
CA ALA A 108 1.21 -12.29 20.62
C ALA A 108 2.21 -13.42 20.36
N GLN A 109 1.78 -14.68 20.51
CA GLN A 109 2.58 -15.84 20.09
C GLN A 109 2.59 -16.03 18.58
N PHE A 110 1.62 -15.45 17.87
CA PHE A 110 1.60 -15.45 16.42
C PHE A 110 2.87 -14.79 15.87
N ASP A 111 3.69 -15.61 15.20
CA ASP A 111 4.96 -15.19 14.60
C ASP A 111 4.76 -14.96 13.10
N LEU A 112 4.64 -13.67 12.74
CA LEU A 112 4.48 -13.27 11.35
C LEU A 112 5.65 -13.74 10.47
N ALA A 113 6.89 -13.74 10.99
CA ALA A 113 8.07 -14.09 10.20
C ALA A 113 8.12 -15.59 9.86
N ARG A 114 7.48 -16.44 10.65
CA ARG A 114 7.40 -17.89 10.42
C ARG A 114 6.11 -18.34 9.75
N SER A 115 5.20 -17.41 9.48
CA SER A 115 3.84 -17.72 9.01
C SER A 115 3.72 -17.97 7.50
N GLY A 116 4.71 -17.58 6.68
CA GLY A 116 4.59 -17.60 5.22
C GLY A 116 3.85 -16.39 4.62
N ILE A 117 3.25 -15.54 5.46
CA ILE A 117 2.48 -14.36 5.00
C ILE A 117 3.42 -13.35 4.34
N MET A 118 4.59 -13.09 4.93
CA MET A 118 5.47 -12.06 4.41
C MET A 118 6.00 -12.41 3.02
N GLU A 119 6.32 -13.66 2.75
CA GLU A 119 6.71 -14.14 1.42
C GLU A 119 5.62 -13.83 0.40
N THR A 120 4.36 -14.15 0.73
CA THR A 120 3.21 -13.81 -0.12
C THR A 120 3.10 -12.29 -0.32
N VAL A 121 3.23 -11.51 0.75
CA VAL A 121 3.11 -10.05 0.70
C VAL A 121 4.26 -9.41 -0.08
N HIS A 122 5.48 -9.90 0.06
CA HIS A 122 6.63 -9.46 -0.73
C HIS A 122 6.39 -9.72 -2.21
N ASP A 123 6.02 -10.95 -2.56
CA ASP A 123 5.78 -11.36 -3.94
C ASP A 123 4.66 -10.53 -4.59
N GLN A 124 3.61 -10.23 -3.83
CA GLN A 124 2.42 -9.55 -4.33
C GLN A 124 2.46 -8.03 -4.25
N LEU A 125 3.36 -7.41 -3.47
CA LEU A 125 3.40 -5.94 -3.32
C LEU A 125 4.71 -5.29 -3.78
N LEU A 126 5.84 -6.01 -3.80
CA LEU A 126 7.11 -5.42 -4.24
C LEU A 126 7.28 -5.49 -5.76
N HIS A 127 6.85 -6.54 -6.47
CA HIS A 127 6.89 -6.60 -7.94
C HIS A 127 8.26 -6.35 -8.60
N TYR A 128 9.38 -6.59 -7.91
CA TYR A 128 10.72 -6.28 -8.42
C TYR A 128 11.52 -7.51 -8.86
N GLU A 129 12.04 -7.43 -10.08
CA GLU A 129 12.82 -8.48 -10.74
C GLU A 129 14.31 -8.47 -10.39
N LYS A 130 14.75 -7.54 -9.53
CA LYS A 130 16.06 -7.49 -8.89
C LYS A 130 15.93 -6.61 -7.66
N ASN A 131 15.78 -7.17 -6.46
CA ASN A 131 15.71 -6.30 -5.29
C ASN A 131 16.75 -6.62 -4.24
N THR A 132 17.65 -5.64 -4.09
CA THR A 132 18.32 -5.30 -2.86
C THR A 132 17.34 -4.79 -1.80
N LEU A 133 16.02 -5.08 -1.85
CA LEU A 133 15.00 -4.45 -1.00
C LEU A 133 13.94 -5.47 -0.53
N LYS A 134 13.53 -5.36 0.74
CA LYS A 134 12.49 -6.15 1.42
C LYS A 134 11.51 -5.23 2.16
N LEU A 135 10.29 -5.71 2.34
CA LEU A 135 9.34 -5.22 3.34
C LEU A 135 9.70 -5.74 4.74
N GLU A 136 10.07 -4.84 5.64
CA GLU A 136 10.21 -5.15 7.06
C GLU A 136 8.88 -4.86 7.77
N PRO A 137 8.23 -5.88 8.36
CA PRO A 137 7.02 -5.67 9.14
C PRO A 137 7.36 -5.12 10.52
N GLN A 138 6.71 -4.03 10.89
CA GLN A 138 6.74 -3.47 12.24
C GLN A 138 5.35 -3.57 12.84
N LEU A 139 5.20 -4.38 13.90
CA LEU A 139 3.95 -4.43 14.66
C LEU A 139 3.64 -3.03 15.21
N TYR A 140 2.43 -2.55 14.98
CA TYR A 140 2.03 -1.18 15.31
C TYR A 140 1.02 -1.14 16.45
N LYS A 141 -0.07 -1.90 16.35
CA LYS A 141 -1.13 -1.90 17.36
C LYS A 141 -2.00 -3.15 17.25
N LEU A 142 -2.64 -3.47 18.36
CA LEU A 142 -3.81 -4.34 18.38
C LEU A 142 -5.06 -3.47 18.35
N ASN A 143 -6.05 -3.82 17.51
CA ASN A 143 -7.36 -3.16 17.49
C ASN A 143 -8.45 -4.15 17.81
N ILE A 144 -9.50 -3.67 18.48
CA ILE A 144 -10.70 -4.44 18.80
C ILE A 144 -11.92 -3.64 18.36
N TYR A 145 -12.79 -4.29 17.61
CA TYR A 145 -14.08 -3.77 17.20
C TYR A 145 -15.17 -4.70 17.74
N GLY A 146 -15.97 -4.22 18.68
CA GLY A 146 -17.16 -4.92 19.19
C GLY A 146 -18.44 -4.40 18.55
N PRO A 147 -19.63 -4.83 19.01
CA PRO A 147 -20.89 -4.42 18.40
C PRO A 147 -21.04 -2.89 18.26
N GLY A 148 -21.40 -2.43 17.07
CA GLY A 148 -21.52 -1.02 16.68
C GLY A 148 -20.19 -0.26 16.53
N SER A 149 -19.04 -0.92 16.70
CA SER A 149 -17.70 -0.34 16.47
C SER A 149 -17.38 -0.28 14.99
N PHE A 150 -16.74 0.79 14.53
CA PHE A 150 -16.42 1.05 13.12
C PHE A 150 -15.22 2.00 13.01
N PHE A 151 -14.71 2.18 11.78
CA PHE A 151 -13.77 3.24 11.44
C PHE A 151 -14.08 3.77 10.05
N LYS A 152 -14.44 5.06 9.94
CA LYS A 152 -14.78 5.73 8.68
C LYS A 152 -13.63 5.73 7.66
N PRO A 153 -13.93 6.05 6.38
CA PRO A 153 -12.93 6.14 5.32
C PRO A 153 -11.77 7.05 5.70
N HIS A 154 -10.56 6.51 5.58
CA HIS A 154 -9.31 7.20 5.86
C HIS A 154 -8.16 6.61 5.05
N VAL A 155 -7.08 7.38 4.92
CA VAL A 155 -5.78 6.92 4.45
C VAL A 155 -4.82 6.95 5.64
N ASP A 156 -3.92 5.97 5.74
CA ASP A 156 -2.95 5.95 6.82
C ASP A 156 -2.06 7.19 6.76
N THR A 157 -1.90 7.87 7.90
CA THR A 157 -0.98 9.02 7.97
C THR A 157 0.45 8.52 7.86
N PRO A 158 1.25 8.98 6.88
CA PRO A 158 2.64 8.57 6.77
C PRO A 158 3.41 9.03 8.01
N ARG A 159 3.86 8.07 8.84
CA ARG A 159 4.70 8.35 10.01
C ARG A 159 6.19 8.16 9.73
N SER A 160 6.53 7.72 8.52
CA SER A 160 7.88 7.47 8.04
C SER A 160 7.89 7.55 6.51
N GLU A 161 8.96 8.09 5.92
CA GLU A 161 9.19 8.09 4.47
C GLU A 161 9.34 6.67 3.90
N LYS A 162 9.62 5.69 4.76
CA LYS A 162 9.80 4.29 4.37
C LYS A 162 8.51 3.48 4.45
N LEU A 163 7.41 4.03 4.95
CA LEU A 163 6.14 3.32 5.04
C LEU A 163 5.62 3.03 3.63
N PHE A 164 5.45 1.75 3.32
CA PHE A 164 5.07 1.30 1.99
C PHE A 164 3.65 0.76 1.96
N ALA A 165 3.36 -0.15 2.88
CA ALA A 165 2.09 -0.86 2.95
C ALA A 165 1.65 -1.08 4.41
N SER A 166 0.39 -1.41 4.57
CA SER A 166 -0.21 -1.84 5.83
C SER A 166 -0.60 -3.31 5.72
N LEU A 167 -0.36 -4.09 6.76
CA LEU A 167 -0.80 -5.48 6.89
C LEU A 167 -1.71 -5.61 8.10
N VAL A 168 -2.94 -6.07 7.86
CA VAL A 168 -3.94 -6.34 8.89
C VAL A 168 -4.10 -7.85 9.01
N VAL A 169 -3.73 -8.39 10.16
CA VAL A 169 -3.90 -9.80 10.54
C VAL A 169 -5.10 -9.88 11.48
N VAL A 170 -6.11 -10.67 11.13
CA VAL A 170 -7.34 -10.87 11.91
C VAL A 170 -7.24 -12.17 12.69
N LEU A 171 -7.42 -12.08 14.01
CA LEU A 171 -7.32 -13.22 14.92
C LEU A 171 -8.65 -14.00 15.03
N PRO A 172 -8.62 -15.31 15.35
CA PRO A 172 -9.80 -16.18 15.34
C PRO A 172 -10.82 -15.82 16.43
N THR A 173 -11.79 -15.00 16.07
CA THR A 173 -12.86 -14.52 16.94
C THR A 173 -14.18 -14.53 16.21
N THR A 174 -15.25 -15.00 16.85
CA THR A 174 -16.58 -15.01 16.25
C THR A 174 -17.11 -13.58 16.16
N HIS A 175 -17.47 -13.15 14.95
CA HIS A 175 -18.08 -11.85 14.70
C HIS A 175 -18.94 -11.87 13.44
N THR A 176 -19.78 -10.84 13.25
CA THR A 176 -20.45 -10.54 11.97
C THR A 176 -20.31 -9.05 11.65
N GLY A 177 -20.32 -8.70 10.37
CA GLY A 177 -19.93 -7.36 9.91
C GLY A 177 -18.44 -7.10 10.15
N GLY A 178 -18.06 -5.83 10.33
CA GLY A 178 -16.65 -5.48 10.57
C GLY A 178 -15.75 -5.57 9.34
N ASN A 179 -16.34 -5.62 8.14
CA ASN A 179 -15.60 -5.76 6.89
C ASN A 179 -14.59 -4.63 6.72
N LEU A 180 -13.39 -4.97 6.22
CA LEU A 180 -12.40 -3.99 5.79
C LEU A 180 -12.65 -3.69 4.31
N LEU A 181 -13.08 -2.48 4.00
CA LEU A 181 -13.23 -2.01 2.63
C LEU A 181 -11.94 -1.34 2.18
N LEU A 182 -11.47 -1.69 0.99
CA LEU A 182 -10.33 -1.07 0.32
C LEU A 182 -10.80 -0.28 -0.89
N GLY A 183 -10.24 0.92 -1.06
CA GLY A 183 -10.70 1.91 -2.01
C GLY A 183 -12.01 2.57 -1.56
N LYS A 184 -12.35 3.67 -2.23
CA LYS A 184 -13.58 4.41 -1.95
C LYS A 184 -14.79 3.50 -2.04
N ASP A 185 -15.56 3.42 -0.96
CA ASP A 185 -16.76 2.58 -0.81
C ASP A 185 -16.51 1.09 -1.12
N GLY A 186 -15.28 0.58 -0.93
CA GLY A 186 -14.92 -0.81 -1.21
C GLY A 186 -14.74 -1.16 -2.68
N SER A 187 -14.56 -0.15 -3.54
CA SER A 187 -14.37 -0.31 -4.99
C SER A 187 -13.19 -1.19 -5.40
N LEU A 188 -12.15 -1.32 -4.57
CA LEU A 188 -11.05 -2.25 -4.81
C LEU A 188 -11.36 -3.63 -4.23
N PHE A 189 -11.81 -3.67 -2.98
CA PHE A 189 -12.08 -4.93 -2.30
C PHE A 189 -12.98 -4.76 -1.08
N ASN A 190 -13.83 -5.76 -0.82
CA ASN A 190 -14.61 -5.89 0.40
C ASN A 190 -14.16 -7.15 1.15
N PHE A 191 -13.31 -6.98 2.15
CA PHE A 191 -12.74 -8.08 2.92
C PHE A 191 -13.63 -8.44 4.12
N ASP A 192 -14.42 -9.49 3.96
CA ASP A 192 -15.25 -10.07 5.01
C ASP A 192 -14.46 -11.14 5.80
N SER A 193 -13.72 -10.70 6.82
CA SER A 193 -12.94 -11.61 7.66
C SER A 193 -13.79 -12.56 8.51
N SER A 194 -15.06 -12.23 8.77
CA SER A 194 -15.94 -13.03 9.64
C SER A 194 -16.15 -14.45 9.13
N LYS A 195 -16.07 -14.65 7.82
CA LYS A 195 -16.23 -15.94 7.14
C LYS A 195 -14.92 -16.72 6.98
N LEU A 196 -13.79 -16.12 7.35
CA LEU A 196 -12.44 -16.60 7.01
C LEU A 196 -11.61 -17.02 8.22
N VAL A 197 -12.02 -16.61 9.42
CA VAL A 197 -11.26 -16.86 10.65
C VAL A 197 -11.53 -18.21 11.31
N PHE A 198 -12.43 -19.02 10.73
CA PHE A 198 -12.64 -20.42 11.08
C PHE A 198 -12.85 -21.24 9.82
N HIS A 199 -12.20 -22.40 9.76
CA HIS A 199 -12.33 -23.30 8.62
C HIS A 199 -13.81 -23.72 8.44
N PRO A 200 -14.38 -23.66 7.22
CA PRO A 200 -15.82 -23.84 7.01
C PRO A 200 -16.33 -25.20 7.47
N GLU A 201 -15.53 -26.26 7.27
CA GLU A 201 -15.89 -27.64 7.64
C GLU A 201 -15.46 -28.01 9.06
N THR A 202 -14.15 -28.01 9.34
CA THR A 202 -13.59 -28.47 10.62
C THR A 202 -13.81 -27.50 11.78
N LYS A 203 -14.20 -26.24 11.50
CA LYS A 203 -14.27 -25.15 12.47
C LYS A 203 -12.95 -24.84 13.19
N ALA A 204 -11.83 -25.34 12.66
CA ALA A 204 -10.50 -25.04 13.18
C ALA A 204 -10.19 -23.55 13.03
N PRO A 205 -9.51 -22.92 14.02
CA PRO A 205 -9.17 -21.51 13.98
C PRO A 205 -8.21 -21.19 12.82
N GLN A 206 -8.47 -20.07 12.15
CA GLN A 206 -7.67 -19.57 11.04
C GLN A 206 -7.34 -18.10 11.26
N ILE A 207 -6.14 -17.73 10.84
CA ILE A 207 -5.80 -16.33 10.64
C ILE A 207 -6.29 -15.93 9.25
N ALA A 208 -6.92 -14.77 9.15
CA ALA A 208 -7.17 -14.09 7.89
C ALA A 208 -6.30 -12.85 7.81
N PHE A 209 -5.77 -12.49 6.65
CA PHE A 209 -4.98 -11.29 6.49
C PHE A 209 -5.31 -10.51 5.22
N ALA A 210 -5.07 -9.21 5.27
CA ALA A 210 -5.08 -8.32 4.12
C ALA A 210 -3.87 -7.37 4.21
N ALA A 211 -3.07 -7.32 3.15
CA ALA A 211 -2.00 -6.34 2.98
C ALA A 211 -2.31 -5.45 1.80
N PHE A 212 -2.07 -4.15 1.91
CA PHE A 212 -2.42 -3.15 0.89
C PHE A 212 -1.48 -1.95 1.00
N TYR A 213 -1.28 -1.22 -0.10
CA TYR A 213 -0.45 -0.02 -0.06
C TYR A 213 -1.01 1.03 0.90
N SER A 214 -0.10 1.74 1.57
CA SER A 214 -0.44 2.71 2.63
C SER A 214 -1.26 3.92 2.16
N ASP A 215 -1.26 4.20 0.85
CA ASP A 215 -2.04 5.25 0.20
C ASP A 215 -3.44 4.81 -0.25
N ILE A 216 -3.82 3.55 -0.02
CA ILE A 216 -5.18 3.07 -0.28
C ILE A 216 -6.11 3.55 0.83
N GLU A 217 -7.14 4.33 0.44
CA GLU A 217 -8.26 4.65 1.32
C GLU A 217 -8.94 3.36 1.78
N HIS A 218 -9.22 3.26 3.07
CA HIS A 218 -9.86 2.10 3.65
C HIS A 218 -10.80 2.48 4.80
N GLU A 219 -11.78 1.62 5.05
CA GLU A 219 -12.70 1.75 6.17
C GLU A 219 -13.04 0.40 6.80
N VAL A 220 -13.47 0.43 8.06
CA VAL A 220 -14.01 -0.74 8.76
C VAL A 220 -15.49 -0.50 8.98
N LEU A 221 -16.33 -1.31 8.33
CA LEU A 221 -17.78 -1.27 8.51
C LEU A 221 -18.16 -1.64 9.96
N PRO A 222 -19.36 -1.25 10.42
CA PRO A 222 -19.82 -1.63 11.75
C PRO A 222 -19.76 -3.14 11.98
N VAL A 223 -19.22 -3.54 13.13
CA VAL A 223 -19.40 -4.90 13.65
C VAL A 223 -20.82 -5.02 14.17
N GLU A 224 -21.56 -6.03 13.72
CA GLU A 224 -22.96 -6.24 14.08
C GLU A 224 -23.09 -7.10 15.34
N ALA A 225 -22.27 -8.15 15.45
CA ALA A 225 -22.22 -9.04 16.60
C ALA A 225 -20.80 -9.56 16.85
N GLY A 226 -20.51 -9.94 18.10
CA GLY A 226 -19.21 -10.46 18.54
C GLY A 226 -18.10 -9.42 18.46
N TYR A 227 -16.86 -9.89 18.40
CA TYR A 227 -15.66 -9.03 18.42
C TYR A 227 -14.70 -9.40 17.31
N ARG A 228 -14.24 -8.38 16.57
CA ARG A 228 -13.17 -8.48 15.59
C ARG A 228 -11.87 -7.96 16.19
N ILE A 229 -10.89 -8.84 16.36
CA ILE A 229 -9.56 -8.50 16.89
C ILE A 229 -8.52 -8.56 15.78
N THR A 230 -7.70 -7.51 15.65
CA THR A 230 -6.63 -7.46 14.65
C THR A 230 -5.28 -7.04 15.19
N LEU A 231 -4.22 -7.60 14.63
CA LEU A 231 -2.86 -7.06 14.70
C LEU A 231 -2.60 -6.26 13.42
N THR A 232 -2.19 -5.00 13.57
CA THR A 232 -1.82 -4.16 12.44
C THR A 232 -0.30 -3.99 12.41
N TYR A 233 0.29 -4.21 11.23
CA TYR A 233 1.70 -4.02 10.96
C TYR A 233 1.88 -2.92 9.91
N ASN A 234 2.85 -2.05 10.17
CA ASN A 234 3.38 -1.12 9.17
C ASN A 234 4.51 -1.82 8.41
N LEU A 235 4.40 -1.91 7.10
CA LEU A 235 5.42 -2.54 6.24
C LEU A 235 6.34 -1.45 5.68
N HIS A 236 7.61 -1.50 6.06
CA HIS A 236 8.61 -0.51 5.65
C HIS A 236 9.56 -1.09 4.61
N LEU A 237 10.01 -0.27 3.66
CA LEU A 237 11.09 -0.65 2.76
C LEU A 237 12.45 -0.64 3.47
N ALA A 238 13.21 -1.72 3.32
CA ALA A 238 14.57 -1.89 3.82
C ALA A 238 15.42 -2.64 2.78
N ASP A 239 16.76 -2.60 2.88
CA ASP A 239 17.64 -3.28 1.92
C ASP A 239 17.73 -4.82 2.18
N SER A 240 17.97 -5.66 1.15
CA SER A 240 17.92 -7.15 1.19
C SER A 240 18.63 -7.86 0.03
N ASP A 241 19.49 -8.85 0.26
CA ASP A 241 20.24 -9.57 -0.80
C ASP A 241 19.55 -10.83 -1.40
N LEU A 242 18.21 -10.89 -1.50
CA LEU A 242 17.47 -12.14 -1.83
C LEU A 242 16.97 -12.26 -3.30
N PRO A 243 16.80 -13.48 -3.87
CA PRO A 243 16.37 -13.72 -5.25
C PRO A 243 14.83 -13.72 -5.49
N ILE A 244 14.41 -13.73 -6.77
CA ILE A 244 13.09 -13.29 -7.29
C ILE A 244 12.05 -14.44 -7.54
N PRO A 245 10.73 -14.21 -7.38
CA PRO A 245 9.64 -15.17 -7.71
C PRO A 245 9.26 -15.28 -9.22
N LYS A 246 8.67 -16.42 -9.60
CA LYS A 246 8.42 -16.83 -11.01
C LYS A 246 7.27 -16.10 -11.74
N ALA A 247 6.13 -15.82 -11.09
CA ALA A 247 4.97 -15.20 -11.76
C ALA A 247 5.28 -13.78 -12.29
N LEU A 248 6.18 -13.08 -11.61
CA LEU A 248 6.67 -11.77 -12.01
C LEU A 248 7.50 -11.80 -13.29
N SER A 249 8.21 -12.91 -13.54
CA SER A 249 9.03 -13.11 -14.74
C SER A 249 8.21 -13.00 -16.02
N ASP A 250 6.96 -13.48 -16.01
CA ASP A 250 6.12 -13.49 -17.21
C ASP A 250 5.60 -12.08 -17.53
N THR A 251 5.08 -11.36 -16.52
CA THR A 251 4.62 -9.97 -16.66
C THR A 251 5.74 -9.06 -17.13
N LEU A 252 6.94 -9.20 -16.55
CA LEU A 252 8.05 -8.35 -16.95
C LEU A 252 8.60 -8.74 -18.33
N THR A 253 8.63 -10.02 -18.68
CA THR A 253 9.00 -10.45 -20.04
C THR A 253 8.07 -9.81 -21.07
N SER A 254 6.75 -9.79 -20.81
CA SER A 254 5.80 -9.14 -21.71
C SER A 254 6.04 -7.63 -21.85
N LEU A 255 6.40 -6.94 -20.75
CA LEU A 255 6.69 -5.50 -20.79
C LEU A 255 8.02 -5.20 -21.48
N LYS A 256 9.06 -6.02 -21.26
CA LYS A 256 10.34 -5.93 -21.97
C LYS A 256 10.14 -6.06 -23.47
N SER A 257 9.37 -7.04 -23.92
CA SER A 257 9.08 -7.21 -25.35
C SER A 257 8.41 -5.96 -25.94
N ALA A 258 7.38 -5.42 -25.26
CA ALA A 258 6.71 -4.21 -25.74
C ALA A 258 7.64 -2.98 -25.80
N LEU A 259 8.53 -2.83 -24.81
CA LEU A 259 9.52 -1.76 -24.81
C LEU A 259 10.57 -1.95 -25.93
N LEU A 260 11.04 -3.18 -26.14
CA LEU A 260 11.97 -3.54 -27.22
C LEU A 260 11.36 -3.26 -28.60
N ASP A 261 10.10 -3.63 -28.80
CA ASP A 261 9.36 -3.37 -30.03
C ASP A 261 9.24 -1.86 -30.29
N LEU A 262 8.93 -1.08 -29.25
CA LEU A 262 8.84 0.38 -29.35
C LEU A 262 10.18 1.03 -29.72
N ILE A 263 11.27 0.70 -29.01
CA ILE A 263 12.58 1.32 -29.28
C ILE A 263 13.23 0.84 -30.57
N SER A 264 12.82 -0.33 -31.08
CA SER A 264 13.29 -0.86 -32.36
C SER A 264 12.56 -0.21 -33.54
N ASN A 265 11.49 0.56 -33.31
CA ASN A 265 10.79 1.26 -34.38
C ASN A 265 11.55 2.54 -34.79
N PRO A 266 12.08 2.62 -36.02
CA PRO A 266 12.81 3.79 -36.50
C PRO A 266 11.95 5.06 -36.65
N GLN A 267 10.62 4.96 -36.55
CA GLN A 267 9.70 6.10 -36.56
C GLN A 267 9.52 6.73 -35.18
N ILE A 268 9.88 6.01 -34.11
CA ILE A 268 9.75 6.47 -32.74
C ILE A 268 11.11 7.01 -32.29
N LEU A 269 11.14 8.28 -31.86
CA LEU A 269 12.37 8.97 -31.46
C LEU A 269 13.50 8.79 -32.51
N PRO A 270 13.29 9.16 -33.79
CA PRO A 270 14.25 8.89 -34.88
C PRO A 270 15.62 9.54 -34.67
N ASN A 271 15.69 10.58 -33.84
CA ASN A 271 16.92 11.28 -33.46
C ASN A 271 17.34 11.00 -32.00
N GLY A 272 16.77 9.97 -31.39
CA GLY A 272 16.82 9.74 -29.94
C GLY A 272 15.88 10.68 -29.16
N GLY A 273 15.84 10.49 -27.84
CA GLY A 273 15.05 11.30 -26.93
C GLY A 273 14.75 10.59 -25.61
N ALA A 274 13.83 11.15 -24.83
CA ALA A 274 13.37 10.59 -23.57
C ALA A 274 11.90 10.16 -23.67
N LEU A 275 11.57 9.01 -23.08
CA LEU A 275 10.20 8.58 -22.85
C LEU A 275 9.82 8.92 -21.41
N GLY A 276 8.73 9.67 -21.25
CA GLY A 276 8.19 10.04 -19.95
C GLY A 276 7.00 9.16 -19.59
N PHE A 277 6.99 8.62 -18.37
CA PHE A 277 5.85 7.92 -17.81
C PHE A 277 5.36 8.67 -16.57
N GLY A 278 4.08 9.02 -16.56
CA GLY A 278 3.42 9.50 -15.35
C GLY A 278 3.31 8.36 -14.35
N LEU A 279 3.81 8.57 -13.13
CA LEU A 279 3.69 7.59 -12.06
C LEU A 279 2.22 7.34 -11.71
N LEU A 280 1.86 6.06 -11.54
CA LEU A 280 0.48 5.62 -11.32
C LEU A 280 0.08 5.62 -9.84
N TYR A 281 1.04 5.62 -8.93
CA TYR A 281 0.78 5.60 -7.48
C TYR A 281 1.24 6.90 -6.81
N GLN A 282 0.74 7.13 -5.59
CA GLN A 282 1.22 8.24 -4.78
C GLN A 282 2.44 7.83 -3.96
N TYR A 283 3.34 8.78 -3.80
CA TYR A 283 4.60 8.58 -3.12
C TYR A 283 4.87 9.71 -2.13
N PRO A 284 5.35 9.39 -0.92
CA PRO A 284 5.60 10.37 0.13
C PRO A 284 6.90 11.13 -0.16
N ILE A 285 6.88 12.02 -1.16
CA ILE A 285 8.03 12.81 -1.57
C ILE A 285 7.84 14.25 -1.07
N ASN A 286 8.89 14.81 -0.48
CA ASN A 286 9.00 16.25 -0.31
C ASN A 286 9.72 16.85 -1.53
N PRO A 287 9.01 17.53 -2.46
CA PRO A 287 9.59 18.01 -3.72
C PRO A 287 10.71 19.05 -3.53
N LYS A 288 10.87 19.61 -2.32
CA LYS A 288 11.93 20.57 -2.00
C LYS A 288 13.32 19.94 -1.83
N PHE A 289 13.42 18.61 -1.74
CA PHE A 289 14.67 17.91 -1.50
C PHE A 289 15.00 16.92 -2.63
N GLN A 290 15.85 17.34 -3.57
CA GLN A 290 16.28 16.52 -4.70
C GLN A 290 16.95 15.19 -4.29
N LYS A 291 17.50 15.11 -3.07
CA LYS A 291 18.04 13.86 -2.48
C LYS A 291 16.97 12.80 -2.20
N ASP A 292 15.72 13.20 -2.03
CA ASP A 292 14.60 12.29 -1.78
C ASP A 292 14.17 11.58 -3.07
N LEU A 293 14.36 12.21 -4.25
CA LEU A 293 14.07 11.60 -5.55
C LEU A 293 14.97 10.39 -5.86
N VAL A 294 16.27 10.46 -5.52
CA VAL A 294 17.22 9.36 -5.77
C VAL A 294 16.95 8.16 -4.87
N LYS A 295 16.61 8.39 -3.59
CA LYS A 295 16.19 7.32 -2.66
C LYS A 295 14.86 6.72 -3.09
N PHE A 296 13.94 7.55 -3.56
CA PHE A 296 12.62 7.17 -4.03
C PHE A 296 12.64 6.32 -5.31
N ALA A 297 13.57 6.56 -6.23
CA ALA A 297 13.68 5.77 -7.45
C ALA A 297 13.89 4.26 -7.18
N GLY A 298 14.40 3.87 -6.00
CA GLY A 298 14.49 2.48 -5.56
C GLY A 298 13.16 1.86 -5.08
N ALA A 299 12.13 2.66 -4.84
CA ALA A 299 10.94 2.34 -4.04
C ALA A 299 9.60 2.55 -4.78
N LEU A 300 9.63 2.56 -6.12
CA LEU A 300 8.42 2.58 -6.95
C LEU A 300 7.43 1.46 -6.58
N LYS A 301 6.14 1.64 -6.85
CA LYS A 301 5.06 0.70 -6.54
C LYS A 301 4.54 0.08 -7.84
N GLY A 302 4.14 -1.19 -7.78
CA GLY A 302 3.43 -1.88 -8.85
C GLY A 302 3.99 -1.64 -10.25
N ASN A 303 3.14 -1.11 -11.14
CA ASN A 303 3.50 -0.85 -12.53
C ASN A 303 4.67 0.12 -12.71
N ASP A 304 4.82 1.13 -11.83
CA ASP A 304 5.93 2.09 -11.92
C ASP A 304 7.28 1.37 -11.71
N ALA A 305 7.31 0.44 -10.75
CA ALA A 305 8.45 -0.44 -10.49
C ALA A 305 8.72 -1.39 -11.66
N LEU A 306 7.67 -1.97 -12.23
CA LEU A 306 7.77 -2.83 -13.42
C LEU A 306 8.36 -2.09 -14.61
N VAL A 307 7.88 -0.88 -14.92
CA VAL A 307 8.40 -0.05 -16.01
C VAL A 307 9.87 0.25 -15.81
N LYS A 308 10.27 0.74 -14.62
CA LYS A 308 11.68 1.00 -14.30
C LYS A 308 12.54 -0.25 -14.50
N THR A 309 12.07 -1.39 -14.02
CA THR A 309 12.83 -2.65 -14.07
C THR A 309 12.96 -3.16 -15.51
N ALA A 310 11.88 -3.12 -16.29
CA ALA A 310 11.89 -3.50 -17.69
C ALA A 310 12.82 -2.60 -18.51
N CYS A 311 12.71 -1.28 -18.38
CA CYS A 311 13.61 -0.30 -19.03
C CYS A 311 15.08 -0.55 -18.66
N SER A 312 15.39 -0.70 -17.37
CA SER A 312 16.76 -0.97 -16.91
C SER A 312 17.31 -2.29 -17.45
N SER A 313 16.46 -3.32 -17.57
CA SER A 313 16.88 -4.65 -18.04
C SER A 313 17.22 -4.71 -19.53
N ILE A 314 16.68 -3.79 -20.33
CA ILE A 314 16.96 -3.66 -21.76
C ILE A 314 18.00 -2.57 -22.05
N GLY A 315 18.64 -2.03 -21.01
CA GLY A 315 19.76 -1.09 -21.12
C GLY A 315 19.35 0.39 -21.26
N LEU A 316 18.10 0.75 -21.02
CA LEU A 316 17.70 2.16 -20.97
C LEU A 316 18.12 2.80 -19.65
N GLU A 317 18.61 4.04 -19.71
CA GLU A 317 18.80 4.87 -18.53
C GLU A 317 17.44 5.33 -17.99
N VAL A 318 17.19 5.09 -16.69
CA VAL A 318 15.93 5.44 -16.03
C VAL A 318 16.19 6.44 -14.92
N ALA A 319 15.44 7.54 -14.95
CA ALA A 319 15.44 8.55 -13.89
C ALA A 319 14.00 8.90 -13.51
N VAL A 320 13.78 9.15 -12.22
CA VAL A 320 12.53 9.74 -11.72
C VAL A 320 12.70 11.26 -11.69
N MET A 321 11.80 11.98 -12.35
CA MET A 321 11.85 13.43 -12.51
C MET A 321 10.56 14.07 -12.02
N VAL A 322 10.65 15.28 -11.47
CA VAL A 322 9.48 16.12 -11.18
C VAL A 322 9.16 16.92 -12.43
N ARG A 323 7.91 16.88 -12.88
CA ARG A 323 7.41 17.73 -13.96
C ARG A 323 6.89 19.03 -13.36
N TYR A 324 7.47 20.15 -13.76
CA TYR A 324 6.95 21.49 -13.49
C TYR A 324 6.14 21.92 -14.71
N ASP A 325 4.85 22.21 -14.52
CA ASP A 325 4.08 22.91 -15.54
C ASP A 325 4.40 24.40 -15.38
N LEU A 326 5.27 24.90 -16.24
CA LEU A 326 5.47 26.34 -16.39
C LEU A 326 4.26 26.83 -17.20
N GLU A 327 3.29 27.47 -16.54
CA GLU A 327 2.30 28.26 -17.27
C GLU A 327 3.08 29.38 -17.97
N ASP A 328 2.98 29.45 -19.30
CA ASP A 328 3.63 30.47 -20.12
C ASP A 328 3.24 31.86 -19.57
N GLU A 329 4.21 32.60 -19.04
CA GLU A 329 4.06 34.02 -18.69
C GLU A 329 3.94 34.86 -19.98
N GLU A 330 2.88 34.68 -20.77
CA GLU A 330 2.43 35.66 -21.76
C GLU A 330 1.26 36.46 -21.19
N ASN A 331 1.58 37.34 -20.23
CA ASN A 331 0.98 38.66 -19.97
C ASN A 331 1.11 39.01 -18.48
N ASP A 332 2.18 39.70 -18.09
CA ASP A 332 2.09 40.68 -17.01
C ASP A 332 3.28 41.66 -17.05
N GLU A 333 3.32 42.51 -18.08
CA GLU A 333 3.92 43.84 -17.93
C GLU A 333 3.00 44.73 -17.05
N LYS A 334 2.85 44.38 -15.77
CA LYS A 334 2.63 45.35 -14.68
C LYS A 334 2.52 44.64 -13.32
N TYR A 335 3.40 45.10 -12.42
CA TYR A 335 3.51 44.78 -11.00
C TYR A 335 4.39 43.56 -10.67
N GLY A 336 5.64 43.88 -10.33
CA GLY A 336 6.60 42.93 -9.79
C GLY A 336 6.12 42.31 -8.48
N GLN A 337 5.98 41.00 -8.51
CA GLN A 337 6.45 40.01 -7.52
C GLN A 337 5.93 38.66 -8.03
N GLY A 338 6.74 37.99 -8.86
CA GLY A 338 6.48 36.63 -9.31
C GLY A 338 6.32 35.73 -8.09
N ARG A 339 5.10 35.28 -7.86
CA ARG A 339 4.82 34.24 -6.88
C ARG A 339 4.82 32.93 -7.64
N ASP A 340 5.91 32.17 -7.51
CA ASP A 340 5.94 30.75 -7.79
C ASP A 340 4.75 30.10 -7.07
N ARG A 341 3.68 29.81 -7.81
CA ARG A 341 2.55 29.05 -7.29
C ARG A 341 2.93 27.58 -7.36
N ILE A 342 3.60 27.12 -6.31
CA ILE A 342 3.68 25.70 -6.01
C ILE A 342 2.25 25.23 -5.73
N SER A 343 1.69 24.40 -6.61
CA SER A 343 0.48 23.68 -6.26
C SER A 343 0.86 22.68 -5.16
N ASP A 344 0.18 22.73 -4.01
CA ASP A 344 0.31 21.76 -2.91
C ASP A 344 -0.26 20.37 -3.26
N LYS A 345 -0.29 20.07 -4.56
CA LYS A 345 -0.90 18.90 -5.15
C LYS A 345 0.00 18.50 -6.32
N CYS A 346 0.89 17.54 -6.07
CA CYS A 346 1.45 16.74 -7.15
C CYS A 346 0.31 15.92 -7.74
N TYR A 347 -0.48 16.55 -8.60
CA TYR A 347 -1.39 15.84 -9.48
C TYR A 347 -0.55 15.17 -10.55
N GLY A 348 -0.49 13.84 -10.54
CA GLY A 348 -0.41 13.10 -11.79
C GLY A 348 -1.77 13.26 -12.48
N VAL A 349 -2.03 14.39 -13.15
CA VAL A 349 -3.17 14.47 -14.06
C VAL A 349 -2.80 13.64 -15.29
N PRO A 350 -3.66 12.71 -15.74
CA PRO A 350 -3.43 12.00 -16.98
C PRO A 350 -3.73 12.98 -18.12
N GLN A 351 -2.69 13.49 -18.80
CA GLN A 351 -2.92 14.05 -20.11
C GLN A 351 -1.72 13.98 -21.05
N MET A 352 -2.00 13.23 -22.12
CA MET A 352 -1.52 13.28 -23.50
C MET A 352 -0.02 13.49 -23.72
N LEU A 353 0.63 12.41 -24.16
CA LEU A 353 1.55 12.41 -25.29
C LEU A 353 1.23 11.22 -26.19
#